data_AF-V4NMU5-F1
#
_entry.id   AF-V4NMU5-F1
#
_cell.length_a   1.000
_cell.length_b   1.000
_cell.length_c   1.000
_cell.angle_alpha   90.00
_cell.angle_beta   90.00
_cell.angle_gamma   90.00
#
_symmetry.space_group_name_H-M   'P 1'
#
loop_
_entity.id
_entity.type
_entity.pdbx_description
1 polymer ?
#
loop_
_entity_poly.entity_id
_entity_poly.type
_entity_poly.pdbx_seq_one_letter_code
_entity_poly.pdbx_strand_id
1 'polypeptide(L)'
;MNDIQNVGVMTIKAKILCLVAAFALLAATITGLSLKTMSDYNRIIAEYRHNSENAFRGERLNRLIGASAIEMRGVYLSESRAEELFQADRVEQRVAALEAFLNDWQTHLRPGELPELTLVRTDVMKTVKGGRYLAKLTREQGLPAADAYGNKDKYRISREAMQGRIDTMVSDLDAKLAVSQAELQKFQENRQSQFLLMAVSGILMLLGGSLWIAIDAIATPLARVRESMVRISEGAYDTEIPSQSRGEIGELWTALGILKDRAAEADRLSREQLEEEHRLRELVLD
;
A
#
# COMPACT_ATOMS: atom_id res chain seq x y z
N MET A 1 20.23 -18.12 22.26
CA MET A 1 19.13 -19.06 22.57
C MET A 1 19.01 -19.25 24.08
N ASN A 2 18.89 -18.15 24.86
CA ASN A 2 18.86 -18.19 26.34
C ASN A 2 17.82 -17.25 26.99
N ASP A 3 17.00 -16.54 26.22
CA ASP A 3 16.01 -15.59 26.78
C ASP A 3 14.62 -16.19 27.06
N ILE A 4 14.40 -17.47 26.72
CA ILE A 4 13.07 -18.10 26.89
C ILE A 4 12.84 -18.57 28.34
N GLN A 5 13.87 -18.59 29.20
CA GLN A 5 13.73 -19.02 30.60
C GLN A 5 13.31 -17.93 31.60
N ASN A 6 13.19 -16.66 31.20
CA ASN A 6 12.85 -15.56 32.11
C ASN A 6 11.34 -15.23 32.21
N VAL A 7 10.47 -16.02 31.57
CA VAL A 7 9.00 -15.82 31.62
C VAL A 7 8.41 -16.22 33.00
N GLY A 8 9.20 -16.83 33.88
CA GLY A 8 8.76 -17.42 35.15
C GLY A 8 8.47 -16.47 36.33
N VAL A 9 8.50 -15.14 36.15
CA VAL A 9 8.31 -14.18 37.27
C VAL A 9 7.23 -13.11 36.99
N MET A 10 6.34 -13.33 36.02
CA MET A 10 5.27 -12.35 35.71
C MET A 10 3.97 -12.63 36.46
N THR A 11 3.38 -11.58 37.03
CA THR A 11 2.01 -11.57 37.57
C THR A 11 0.97 -11.85 36.48
N ILE A 12 -0.24 -12.30 36.84
CA ILE A 12 -1.34 -12.51 35.88
C ILE A 12 -1.65 -11.19 35.16
N LYS A 13 -1.67 -10.08 35.91
CA LYS A 13 -1.83 -8.73 35.35
C LYS A 13 -0.76 -8.42 34.29
N ALA A 14 0.51 -8.72 34.57
CA ALA A 14 1.59 -8.50 33.61
C ALA A 14 1.44 -9.36 32.35
N LYS A 15 1.04 -10.64 32.48
CA LYS A 15 0.77 -11.53 31.33
C LYS A 15 -0.34 -10.97 30.43
N ILE A 16 -1.44 -10.50 31.01
CA ILE A 16 -2.56 -9.90 30.26
C ILE A 16 -2.12 -8.58 29.59
N LEU A 17 -1.39 -7.71 30.32
CA LEU A 17 -0.88 -6.46 29.75
C LEU A 17 0.12 -6.70 28.60
N CYS A 18 0.96 -7.74 28.69
CA CYS A 18 1.84 -8.14 27.58
C CYS A 18 1.05 -8.54 26.34
N LEU A 19 -0.06 -9.27 26.48
CA LEU A 19 -0.94 -9.59 25.35
C LEU A 19 -1.53 -8.33 24.73
N VAL A 20 -2.12 -7.45 25.55
CA VAL A 20 -2.70 -6.18 25.07
C VAL A 20 -1.64 -5.33 24.37
N ALA A 21 -0.43 -5.24 24.92
CA ALA A 21 0.68 -4.54 24.30
C ALA A 21 1.09 -5.17 22.96
N ALA A 22 1.07 -6.50 22.84
CA ALA A 22 1.35 -7.20 21.59
C ALA A 22 0.28 -6.92 20.51
N PHE A 23 -1.00 -6.89 20.88
CA PHE A 23 -2.08 -6.47 19.98
C PHE A 23 -1.91 -5.01 19.52
N ALA A 24 -1.63 -4.10 20.45
CA ALA A 24 -1.40 -2.69 20.13
C ALA A 24 -0.19 -2.50 19.20
N LEU A 25 0.90 -3.25 19.45
CA LEU A 25 2.09 -3.22 18.61
C LEU A 25 1.80 -3.75 17.21
N LEU A 26 1.05 -4.85 17.07
CA LEU A 26 0.65 -5.36 15.75
C LEU A 26 -0.23 -4.34 15.01
N ALA A 27 -1.19 -3.70 15.69
CA ALA A 27 -2.02 -2.68 15.08
C ALA A 27 -1.18 -1.47 14.60
N ALA A 28 -0.20 -1.04 15.41
CA ALA A 28 0.71 0.05 15.07
C ALA A 28 1.61 -0.31 13.87
N THR A 29 2.15 -1.53 13.80
CA THR A 29 2.99 -1.96 12.67
C THR A 29 2.19 -2.08 11.37
N ILE A 30 0.97 -2.63 11.42
CA ILE A 30 0.05 -2.66 10.27
C ILE A 30 -0.23 -1.25 9.79
N THR A 31 -0.59 -0.34 10.70
CA THR A 31 -0.90 1.06 10.36
C THR A 31 0.31 1.76 9.73
N GLY A 32 1.51 1.61 10.30
CA GLY A 32 2.73 2.18 9.74
C GLY A 32 3.06 1.64 8.34
N LEU A 33 2.87 0.34 8.11
CA LEU A 33 3.07 -0.26 6.79
C LEU A 33 2.03 0.24 5.78
N SER A 34 0.77 0.40 6.19
CA SER A 34 -0.30 0.97 5.36
C SER A 34 0.01 2.41 4.94
N LEU A 35 0.44 3.27 5.87
CA LEU A 35 0.82 4.64 5.56
C LEU A 35 2.01 4.71 4.58
N LYS A 36 3.05 3.89 4.82
CA LYS A 36 4.19 3.79 3.90
C LYS A 36 3.77 3.31 2.51
N THR A 37 2.91 2.29 2.45
CA THR A 37 2.41 1.74 1.19
C THR A 37 1.62 2.80 0.41
N MET A 38 0.76 3.58 1.08
CA MET A 38 0.02 4.67 0.44
C MET A 38 0.97 5.75 -0.10
N SER A 39 2.02 6.12 0.64
CA SER A 39 3.02 7.07 0.17
C SER A 39 3.80 6.57 -1.05
N ASP A 40 4.22 5.29 -1.03
CA ASP A 40 4.87 4.65 -2.18
C ASP A 40 3.93 4.58 -3.39
N TYR A 41 2.67 4.22 -3.17
CA TYR A 41 1.65 4.13 -4.20
C TYR A 41 1.39 5.48 -4.87
N ASN A 42 1.28 6.56 -4.09
CA ASN A 42 1.12 7.91 -4.60
C ASN A 42 2.29 8.33 -5.51
N ARG A 43 3.52 7.97 -5.14
CA ARG A 43 4.71 8.24 -5.97
C ARG A 43 4.68 7.46 -7.28
N ILE A 44 4.38 6.16 -7.24
CA ILE A 44 4.34 5.31 -8.44
C ILE A 44 3.21 5.75 -9.37
N ILE A 45 2.03 6.08 -8.83
CA ILE A 45 0.92 6.61 -9.62
C ILE A 45 1.27 7.96 -10.25
N ALA A 46 1.98 8.84 -9.54
CA ALA A 46 2.38 10.11 -10.11
C ALA A 46 3.27 9.92 -11.34
N GLU A 47 4.24 9.00 -11.28
CA GLU A 47 5.10 8.68 -12.43
C GLU A 47 4.30 8.03 -13.57
N TYR A 48 3.40 7.10 -13.26
CA TYR A 48 2.50 6.49 -14.25
C TYR A 48 1.61 7.54 -14.95
N ARG A 49 0.99 8.45 -14.20
CA ARG A 49 0.17 9.53 -14.75
C ARG A 49 0.98 10.44 -15.65
N HIS A 50 2.18 10.83 -15.20
CA HIS A 50 3.09 11.66 -15.98
C HIS A 50 3.48 11.02 -17.32
N ASN A 51 3.83 9.73 -17.31
CA ASN A 51 4.16 8.99 -18.53
C ASN A 51 2.93 8.78 -19.43
N SER A 52 1.76 8.54 -18.84
CA SER A 52 0.48 8.42 -19.56
C SER A 52 0.09 9.73 -20.25
N GLU A 53 0.24 10.86 -19.57
CA GLU A 53 -0.01 12.18 -20.15
C GLU A 53 0.94 12.46 -21.31
N ASN A 54 2.22 12.11 -21.20
CA ASN A 54 3.17 12.25 -22.30
C ASN A 54 2.80 11.36 -23.50
N ALA A 55 2.45 10.09 -23.29
CA ALA A 55 1.97 9.20 -24.35
C ALA A 55 0.74 9.77 -25.06
N PHE A 56 -0.25 10.23 -24.28
CA PHE A 56 -1.46 10.88 -24.83
C PHE A 56 -1.13 12.16 -25.62
N ARG A 57 -0.18 12.98 -25.14
CA ARG A 57 0.28 14.18 -25.84
C ARG A 57 1.00 13.81 -27.14
N GLY A 58 1.78 12.73 -27.16
CA GLY A 58 2.39 12.20 -28.38
C GLY A 58 1.36 11.82 -29.44
N GLU A 59 0.35 11.04 -29.07
CA GLU A 59 -0.76 10.68 -29.96
C GLU A 59 -1.57 11.89 -30.44
N ARG A 60 -1.78 12.86 -29.54
CA ARG A 60 -2.45 14.11 -29.88
C ARG A 60 -1.63 14.94 -30.87
N LEU A 61 -0.31 15.00 -30.72
CA LEU A 61 0.58 15.65 -31.67
C LEU A 61 0.43 15.01 -33.06
N ASN A 62 0.46 13.67 -33.11
CA ASN A 62 0.30 12.92 -34.34
C ASN A 62 -0.99 13.31 -35.08
N ARG A 63 -2.12 13.33 -34.35
CA ARG A 63 -3.42 13.77 -34.88
C ARG A 63 -3.41 15.22 -35.37
N LEU A 64 -2.79 16.14 -34.64
CA LEU A 64 -2.73 17.56 -35.02
C LEU A 64 -1.88 17.78 -36.28
N ILE A 65 -0.79 17.03 -36.44
CA ILE A 65 0.06 17.07 -37.63
C ILE A 65 -0.69 16.55 -38.85
N GLY A 66 -1.34 15.38 -38.73
CA GLY A 66 -2.17 14.82 -39.79
C GLY A 66 -3.28 15.78 -40.22
N ALA A 67 -4.00 16.36 -39.27
CA ALA A 67 -5.03 17.37 -39.54
C ALA A 67 -4.44 18.61 -40.25
N SER A 68 -3.28 19.11 -39.81
CA SER A 68 -2.62 20.26 -40.44
C SER A 68 -2.24 19.97 -41.89
N ALA A 69 -1.76 18.75 -42.19
CA ALA A 69 -1.42 18.35 -43.55
C ALA A 69 -2.65 18.29 -44.48
N ILE A 70 -3.79 17.80 -43.98
CA ILE A 70 -5.06 17.78 -44.72
C ILE A 70 -5.50 19.21 -45.07
N GLU A 71 -5.45 20.12 -44.10
CA GLU A 71 -5.91 21.51 -44.27
C GLU A 71 -5.01 22.28 -45.24
N MET A 72 -3.68 22.07 -45.17
CA MET A 72 -2.75 22.63 -46.15
C MET A 72 -3.03 22.11 -47.56
N ARG A 73 -3.39 20.83 -47.71
CA ARG A 73 -3.77 20.26 -49.02
C ARG A 73 -5.09 20.83 -49.53
N GLY A 74 -6.02 21.19 -48.65
CA GLY A 74 -7.28 21.84 -49.01
C GLY A 74 -7.10 23.15 -49.78
N VAL A 75 -6.02 23.90 -49.50
CA VAL A 75 -5.67 25.10 -50.28
C VAL A 75 -5.46 24.75 -51.76
N TYR A 76 -4.68 23.71 -52.06
CA TYR A 76 -4.37 23.33 -53.45
C TYR A 76 -5.54 22.72 -54.21
N LEU A 77 -6.57 22.28 -53.48
CA LEU A 77 -7.78 21.66 -54.03
C LEU A 77 -8.96 22.65 -54.10
N SER A 78 -8.75 23.91 -53.75
CA SER A 78 -9.80 24.93 -53.80
C SER A 78 -10.16 25.24 -55.25
N GLU A 79 -11.46 25.30 -55.56
CA GLU A 79 -11.98 25.55 -56.91
C GLU A 79 -12.36 27.02 -57.13
N SER A 80 -12.40 27.80 -56.04
CA SER A 80 -12.75 29.22 -56.08
C SER A 80 -11.92 30.05 -55.12
N ARG A 81 -11.86 31.36 -55.40
CA ARG A 81 -11.19 32.33 -54.53
C ARG A 81 -11.77 32.35 -53.11
N ALA A 82 -13.08 32.12 -52.97
CA ALA A 82 -13.71 32.06 -51.65
C ALA A 82 -13.24 30.83 -50.86
N GLU A 83 -13.12 29.68 -51.51
CA GLU A 83 -12.59 28.45 -50.90
C GLU A 83 -11.12 28.59 -50.52
N GLU A 84 -10.29 29.19 -51.38
CA GLU A 84 -8.88 29.44 -51.09
C GLU A 84 -8.71 30.24 -49.78
N LEU A 85 -9.49 31.31 -49.63
CA LEU A 85 -9.45 32.18 -48.45
C LEU A 85 -9.94 31.44 -47.21
N PHE A 86 -11.03 30.68 -47.33
CA PHE A 86 -11.54 29.84 -46.25
C PHE A 86 -10.50 28.80 -45.79
N GLN A 87 -9.84 28.13 -46.72
CA GLN A 87 -8.79 27.15 -46.39
C GLN A 87 -7.55 27.82 -45.80
N ALA A 88 -7.15 29.00 -46.29
CA ALA A 88 -6.05 29.76 -45.70
C ALA A 88 -6.31 30.12 -44.23
N ASP A 89 -7.54 30.49 -43.88
CA ASP A 89 -7.94 30.75 -42.49
C ASP A 89 -7.88 29.49 -41.63
N ARG A 90 -8.32 28.34 -42.15
CA ARG A 90 -8.22 27.05 -41.44
C ARG A 90 -6.78 26.61 -41.24
N VAL A 91 -5.92 26.79 -42.25
CA VAL A 91 -4.48 26.50 -42.12
C VAL A 91 -3.87 27.32 -40.99
N GLU A 92 -4.13 28.63 -40.94
CA GLU A 92 -3.62 29.51 -39.87
C GLU A 92 -4.08 29.03 -38.49
N GLN A 93 -5.38 28.76 -38.33
CA GLN A 93 -5.92 28.26 -37.06
C GLN A 93 -5.26 26.95 -36.62
N ARG A 94 -5.01 26.03 -37.55
CA ARG A 94 -4.42 24.72 -37.26
C ARG A 94 -2.97 24.82 -36.83
N VAL A 95 -2.15 25.60 -37.55
CA VAL A 95 -0.75 25.76 -37.18
C VAL A 95 -0.58 26.58 -35.90
N ALA A 96 -1.49 27.52 -35.61
CA ALA A 96 -1.52 28.22 -34.33
C ALA A 96 -1.86 27.26 -33.17
N ALA A 97 -2.86 26.39 -33.34
CA ALA A 97 -3.20 25.38 -32.33
C ALA A 97 -2.06 24.38 -32.10
N LEU A 98 -1.35 23.99 -33.15
CA LEU A 98 -0.19 23.10 -33.09
C LEU A 98 1.00 23.73 -32.34
N GLU A 99 1.30 25.01 -32.61
CA GLU A 99 2.32 25.76 -31.88
C GLU A 99 1.96 25.92 -30.39
N ALA A 100 0.72 26.30 -30.10
CA ALA A 100 0.23 26.43 -28.74
C ALA A 100 0.31 25.11 -27.97
N PHE A 101 -0.08 24.00 -28.61
CA PHE A 101 -0.01 22.66 -28.03
C PHE A 101 1.43 22.26 -27.68
N LEU A 102 2.40 22.50 -28.58
CA LEU A 102 3.79 22.21 -28.29
C LEU A 102 4.32 23.08 -27.15
N ASN A 103 4.00 24.37 -27.13
CA ASN A 103 4.43 25.26 -26.07
C ASN A 103 3.89 24.82 -24.70
N ASP A 104 2.61 24.44 -24.64
CA ASP A 104 2.00 23.85 -23.45
C ASP A 104 2.68 22.54 -23.03
N TRP A 105 2.96 21.62 -23.97
CA TRP A 105 3.64 20.37 -23.62
C TRP A 105 5.00 20.64 -22.96
N GLN A 106 5.76 21.64 -23.42
CA GLN A 106 7.06 21.97 -22.82
C GLN A 106 6.99 22.33 -21.35
N THR A 107 5.93 23.02 -20.92
CA THR A 107 5.81 23.51 -19.53
C THR A 107 5.54 22.38 -18.54
N HIS A 108 5.18 21.20 -19.04
CA HIS A 108 4.91 20.02 -18.23
C HIS A 108 6.11 19.06 -18.15
N LEU A 109 7.19 19.32 -18.91
CA LEU A 109 8.38 18.47 -18.90
C LEU A 109 9.33 18.82 -17.76
N ARG A 110 9.88 17.79 -17.13
CA ARG A 110 10.99 17.91 -16.18
C ARG A 110 12.28 18.29 -16.93
N PRO A 111 13.25 18.94 -16.28
CA PRO A 111 14.55 19.22 -16.90
C PRO A 111 15.21 17.96 -17.46
N GLY A 112 15.56 17.96 -18.75
CA GLY A 112 16.17 16.82 -19.43
C GLY A 112 15.21 15.69 -19.82
N GLU A 113 13.91 15.86 -19.55
CA GLU A 113 12.90 14.88 -19.94
C GLU A 113 12.55 14.97 -21.42
N LEU A 114 12.35 13.81 -22.04
CA LEU A 114 11.92 13.64 -23.43
C LEU A 114 12.80 14.44 -24.42
N PRO A 115 14.12 14.21 -24.45
CA PRO A 115 15.03 14.92 -25.34
C PRO A 115 14.63 14.81 -26.82
N GLU A 116 13.97 13.72 -27.21
CA GLU A 116 13.45 13.45 -28.55
C GLU A 116 12.45 14.53 -29.00
N LEU A 117 11.68 15.13 -28.07
CA LEU A 117 10.74 16.20 -28.37
C LEU A 117 11.44 17.44 -28.93
N THR A 118 12.72 17.67 -28.62
CA THR A 118 13.46 18.84 -29.12
C THR A 118 13.60 18.79 -30.65
N LEU A 119 13.94 17.62 -31.18
CA LEU A 119 14.06 17.42 -32.63
C LEU A 119 12.69 17.46 -33.30
N VAL A 120 11.70 16.80 -32.71
CA VAL A 120 10.31 16.83 -33.20
C VAL A 120 9.77 18.26 -33.23
N ARG A 121 9.91 19.03 -32.15
CA ARG A 121 9.53 20.45 -32.08
C ARG A 121 10.18 21.24 -33.20
N THR A 122 11.46 21.03 -33.45
CA THR A 122 12.18 21.76 -34.50
C THR A 122 11.53 21.55 -35.87
N ASP A 123 11.16 20.32 -36.21
CA ASP A 123 10.51 20.02 -37.49
C ASP A 123 9.06 20.49 -37.55
N VAL A 124 8.31 20.30 -36.46
CA VAL A 124 6.94 20.79 -36.36
C VAL A 124 6.89 22.31 -36.50
N MET A 125 7.85 23.04 -35.91
CA MET A 125 7.92 24.50 -36.06
C MET A 125 8.26 24.95 -37.49
N LYS A 126 8.95 24.13 -38.30
CA LYS A 126 9.08 24.39 -39.74
C LYS A 126 7.72 24.27 -40.44
N THR A 127 6.92 23.27 -40.07
CA THR A 127 5.55 23.09 -40.57
C THR A 127 4.65 24.26 -40.18
N VAL A 128 4.75 24.74 -38.92
CA VAL A 128 4.01 25.92 -38.47
C VAL A 128 4.37 27.16 -39.30
N LYS A 129 5.67 27.47 -39.43
CA LYS A 129 6.13 28.62 -40.23
C LYS A 129 5.72 28.51 -41.69
N GLY A 130 5.84 27.31 -42.27
CA GLY A 130 5.44 27.03 -43.65
C GLY A 130 3.94 27.19 -43.88
N GLY A 131 3.11 26.69 -42.95
CA GLY A 131 1.66 26.84 -43.02
C GLY A 131 1.20 28.30 -42.89
N ARG A 132 1.77 29.06 -41.95
CA ARG A 132 1.51 30.51 -41.85
C ARG A 132 1.86 31.25 -43.13
N TYR A 133 3.02 30.93 -43.71
CA TYR A 133 3.45 31.52 -44.97
C TYR A 133 2.54 31.11 -46.14
N LEU A 134 2.12 29.84 -46.21
CA LEU A 134 1.15 29.36 -47.20
C LEU A 134 -0.18 30.10 -47.09
N ALA A 135 -0.72 30.25 -45.88
CA ALA A 135 -1.96 30.97 -45.65
C ALA A 135 -1.85 32.45 -46.08
N LYS A 136 -0.77 33.13 -45.68
CA LYS A 136 -0.47 34.50 -46.10
C LYS A 136 -0.38 34.61 -47.63
N LEU A 137 0.41 33.76 -48.26
CA LEU A 137 0.62 33.75 -49.70
C LEU A 137 -0.68 33.52 -50.47
N THR A 138 -1.51 32.60 -49.98
CA THR A 138 -2.85 32.34 -50.54
C THR A 138 -3.72 33.58 -50.45
N ARG A 139 -3.78 34.26 -49.29
CA ARG A 139 -4.56 35.50 -49.12
C ARG A 139 -4.08 36.64 -50.02
N GLU A 140 -2.77 36.80 -50.19
CA GLU A 140 -2.20 37.92 -50.93
C GLU A 140 -2.14 37.69 -52.46
N GLN A 141 -1.84 36.47 -52.89
CA GLN A 141 -1.44 36.17 -54.27
C GLN A 141 -2.23 35.02 -54.93
N GLY A 142 -3.11 34.35 -54.18
CA GLY A 142 -4.00 33.31 -54.69
C GLY A 142 -3.36 31.93 -54.88
N LEU A 143 -4.19 31.01 -55.34
CA LEU A 143 -3.84 29.60 -55.54
C LEU A 143 -2.57 29.36 -56.38
N PRO A 144 -2.30 30.07 -57.49
CA PRO A 144 -1.09 29.81 -58.29
C PRO A 144 0.21 30.01 -57.50
N ALA A 145 0.26 31.05 -56.65
CA ALA A 145 1.41 31.32 -55.80
C ALA A 145 1.53 30.27 -54.68
N ALA A 146 0.40 29.88 -54.08
CA ALA A 146 0.35 28.85 -53.05
C ALA A 146 0.85 27.49 -53.57
N ASP A 147 0.39 27.07 -54.75
CA ASP A 147 0.79 25.83 -55.42
C ASP A 147 2.29 25.83 -55.75
N ALA A 148 2.77 26.90 -56.39
CA ALA A 148 4.18 27.09 -56.71
C ALA A 148 5.09 27.11 -55.47
N TYR A 149 4.57 27.49 -54.30
CA TYR A 149 5.29 27.42 -53.03
C TYR A 149 5.34 25.98 -52.50
N GLY A 150 4.19 25.37 -52.21
CA GLY A 150 4.12 24.23 -51.29
C GLY A 150 3.75 22.88 -51.91
N ASN A 151 3.23 22.83 -53.14
CA ASN A 151 2.87 21.59 -53.80
C ASN A 151 4.10 20.93 -54.46
N LYS A 152 5.07 20.53 -53.65
CA LYS A 152 6.36 19.97 -54.09
C LYS A 152 6.71 18.70 -53.31
N ASP A 153 7.30 17.73 -54.01
CA ASP A 153 7.74 16.46 -53.42
C ASP A 153 8.69 16.64 -52.23
N LYS A 154 9.57 17.64 -52.25
CA LYS A 154 10.48 17.91 -51.13
C LYS A 154 9.76 18.12 -49.79
N TYR A 155 8.57 18.73 -49.80
CA TYR A 155 7.78 18.94 -48.58
C TYR A 155 7.05 17.67 -48.17
N ARG A 156 6.64 16.83 -49.12
CA ARG A 156 6.11 15.49 -48.84
C ARG A 156 7.16 14.63 -48.14
N ILE A 157 8.37 14.54 -48.71
CA ILE A 157 9.50 13.79 -48.14
C ILE A 157 9.86 14.32 -46.74
N SER A 158 9.90 15.65 -46.57
CA SER A 158 10.16 16.25 -45.26
C SER A 158 9.07 15.92 -44.22
N ARG A 159 7.80 15.83 -44.63
CA ARG A 159 6.69 15.43 -43.75
C ARG A 159 6.77 13.94 -43.39
N GLU A 160 7.09 13.07 -44.34
CA GLU A 160 7.28 11.63 -44.10
C GLU A 160 8.42 11.39 -43.10
N ALA A 161 9.55 12.08 -43.25
CA ALA A 161 10.68 11.99 -42.30
C ALA A 161 10.32 12.52 -40.90
N MET A 162 9.54 13.61 -40.83
CA MET A 162 9.04 14.14 -39.56
C MET A 162 8.05 13.18 -38.90
N GLN A 163 7.14 12.58 -39.68
CA GLN A 163 6.18 11.59 -39.22
C GLN A 163 6.90 10.37 -38.61
N GLY A 164 7.91 9.83 -39.29
CA GLY A 164 8.70 8.72 -38.75
C GLY A 164 9.37 9.05 -37.41
N ARG A 165 9.85 10.28 -37.21
CA ARG A 165 10.39 10.73 -35.90
C ARG A 165 9.31 10.82 -34.83
N ILE A 166 8.12 11.31 -35.18
CA ILE A 166 6.98 11.35 -34.25
C ILE A 166 6.58 9.93 -33.86
N ASP A 167 6.47 9.01 -34.82
CA ASP A 167 6.08 7.62 -34.58
C ASP A 167 7.10 6.91 -33.67
N THR A 168 8.40 7.13 -33.87
CA THR A 168 9.44 6.63 -32.96
C THR A 168 9.27 7.18 -31.55
N MET A 169 9.10 8.50 -31.41
CA MET A 169 8.91 9.12 -30.10
C MET A 169 7.65 8.61 -29.39
N VAL A 170 6.55 8.42 -30.11
CA VAL A 170 5.29 7.88 -29.57
C VAL A 170 5.49 6.43 -29.11
N SER A 171 6.15 5.61 -29.93
CA SER A 171 6.48 4.23 -29.56
C SER A 171 7.35 4.16 -28.30
N ASP A 172 8.31 5.07 -28.13
CA ASP A 172 9.14 5.15 -26.93
C ASP A 172 8.34 5.58 -25.69
N LEU A 173 7.38 6.49 -25.86
CA LEU A 173 6.46 6.92 -24.81
C LEU A 173 5.52 5.78 -24.37
N ASP A 174 4.98 5.02 -25.33
CA ASP A 174 4.15 3.85 -25.04
C ASP A 174 4.94 2.75 -24.33
N ALA A 175 6.19 2.51 -24.75
CA ALA A 175 7.08 1.56 -24.06
C ALA A 175 7.35 2.00 -22.61
N LYS A 176 7.61 3.29 -22.37
CA LYS A 176 7.77 3.84 -21.02
C LYS A 176 6.49 3.70 -20.18
N LEU A 177 5.33 3.96 -20.77
CA LEU A 177 4.04 3.78 -20.11
C LEU A 177 3.80 2.31 -19.73
N ALA A 178 4.11 1.37 -20.61
CA ALA A 178 4.00 -0.06 -20.34
C ALA A 178 4.92 -0.51 -19.20
N VAL A 179 6.15 0.01 -19.14
CA VAL A 179 7.07 -0.22 -18.01
C VAL A 179 6.48 0.30 -16.70
N SER A 180 5.98 1.55 -16.67
CA SER A 180 5.34 2.11 -15.48
C SER A 180 4.09 1.35 -15.06
N GLN A 181 3.31 0.83 -16.00
CA GLN A 181 2.15 -0.03 -15.72
C GLN A 181 2.59 -1.34 -15.06
N ALA A 182 3.63 -1.99 -15.59
CA ALA A 182 4.17 -3.22 -15.03
C ALA A 182 4.77 -3.02 -13.63
N GLU A 183 5.41 -1.88 -13.38
CA GLU A 183 5.90 -1.49 -12.05
C GLU A 183 4.76 -1.32 -11.04
N LEU A 184 3.68 -0.64 -11.44
CA LEU A 184 2.49 -0.47 -10.61
C LEU A 184 1.85 -1.82 -10.26
N GLN A 185 1.70 -2.71 -11.24
CA GLN A 185 1.13 -4.04 -11.03
C GLN A 185 2.01 -4.88 -10.10
N LYS A 186 3.31 -4.94 -10.35
CA LYS A 186 4.26 -5.66 -9.46
C LYS A 186 4.24 -5.10 -8.04
N PHE A 187 4.14 -3.78 -7.88
CA PHE A 187 4.02 -3.16 -6.57
C PHE A 187 2.73 -3.61 -5.86
N GLN A 188 1.59 -3.62 -6.55
CA GLN A 188 0.32 -4.08 -5.99
C GLN A 188 0.37 -5.54 -5.56
N GLU A 189 0.86 -6.44 -6.43
CA GLU A 189 0.97 -7.88 -6.14
C GLU A 189 1.90 -8.17 -4.95
N ASN A 190 3.07 -7.51 -4.92
CA ASN A 190 4.02 -7.65 -3.82
C ASN A 190 3.45 -7.11 -2.50
N ARG A 191 2.75 -5.96 -2.52
CA ARG A 191 2.16 -5.40 -1.30
C ARG A 191 0.99 -6.22 -0.80
N GLN A 192 0.14 -6.73 -1.70
CA GLN A 192 -0.98 -7.59 -1.33
C GLN A 192 -0.50 -8.86 -0.63
N SER A 193 0.50 -9.55 -1.18
CA SER A 193 1.07 -10.76 -0.57
C SER A 193 1.75 -10.47 0.78
N GLN A 194 2.48 -9.36 0.90
CA GLN A 194 3.07 -8.94 2.18
C GLN A 194 2.01 -8.66 3.25
N PHE A 195 0.94 -7.94 2.92
CA PHE A 195 -0.16 -7.70 3.86
C PHE A 195 -0.84 -9.00 4.28
N LEU A 196 -1.13 -9.90 3.34
CA LEU A 196 -1.75 -11.18 3.64
C LEU A 196 -0.87 -12.01 4.58
N LEU A 197 0.43 -12.14 4.27
CA LEU A 197 1.37 -12.92 5.06
C LEU A 197 1.54 -12.32 6.46
N MET A 198 1.65 -11.00 6.58
CA MET A 198 1.76 -10.30 7.87
C MET A 198 0.47 -10.40 8.70
N ALA A 199 -0.70 -10.28 8.07
CA ALA A 199 -1.98 -10.43 8.75
C ALA A 199 -2.17 -11.86 9.26
N VAL A 200 -1.97 -12.87 8.41
CA VAL A 200 -2.13 -14.28 8.79
C VAL A 200 -1.14 -14.68 9.87
N SER A 201 0.15 -14.35 9.70
CA SER A 201 1.17 -14.67 10.70
C SER A 201 0.95 -13.94 12.03
N GLY A 202 0.60 -12.65 11.99
CA GLY A 202 0.30 -11.86 13.17
C GLY A 202 -0.92 -12.39 13.94
N ILE A 203 -2.00 -12.75 13.22
CA ILE A 203 -3.20 -13.34 13.83
C ILE A 203 -2.87 -14.69 14.46
N LEU A 204 -2.19 -15.59 13.74
CA LEU A 204 -1.83 -16.91 14.28
C LEU A 204 -0.92 -16.80 15.51
N MET A 205 0.05 -15.89 15.49
CA MET A 205 0.96 -15.66 16.61
C MET A 205 0.23 -15.10 17.83
N LEU A 206 -0.65 -14.11 17.65
CA LEU A 206 -1.43 -13.53 18.74
C LEU A 206 -2.47 -14.49 19.29
N LEU A 207 -3.20 -15.22 18.43
CA LEU A 207 -4.16 -16.23 18.87
C LEU A 207 -3.46 -17.36 19.62
N GLY A 208 -2.39 -17.91 19.05
CA GLY A 208 -1.61 -18.98 19.68
C GLY A 208 -1.03 -18.55 21.02
N GLY A 209 -0.41 -17.37 21.09
CA GLY A 209 0.13 -16.81 22.33
C GLY A 209 -0.95 -16.51 23.38
N SER A 210 -2.10 -15.98 22.95
CA SER A 210 -3.23 -15.70 23.85
C SER A 210 -3.83 -16.97 24.43
N LEU A 211 -4.07 -17.97 23.59
CA LEU A 211 -4.58 -19.29 24.01
C LEU A 211 -3.62 -19.96 24.97
N TRP A 212 -2.32 -19.95 24.66
CA TRP A 212 -1.30 -20.53 25.54
C TRP A 212 -1.26 -19.83 26.91
N ILE A 213 -1.24 -18.50 26.95
CA ILE A 213 -1.27 -17.76 28.22
C ILE A 213 -2.57 -18.00 29.00
N ALA A 214 -3.72 -17.97 28.33
CA ALA A 214 -5.02 -18.14 28.97
C ALA A 214 -5.17 -19.54 29.59
N ILE A 215 -4.82 -20.59 28.83
CA ILE A 215 -5.05 -21.98 29.24
C ILE A 215 -3.94 -22.47 30.17
N ASP A 216 -2.68 -22.38 29.74
CA ASP A 216 -1.55 -23.01 30.42
C ASP A 216 -1.00 -22.12 31.53
N ALA A 217 -0.91 -20.80 31.30
CA ALA A 217 -0.27 -19.89 32.25
C ALA A 217 -1.22 -19.30 33.33
N ILE A 218 -2.55 -19.41 33.14
CA ILE A 218 -3.56 -18.85 34.05
C ILE A 218 -4.60 -19.88 34.47
N ALA A 219 -5.41 -20.41 33.54
CA ALA A 219 -6.57 -21.24 33.87
C ALA A 219 -6.17 -22.57 34.54
N THR A 220 -5.17 -23.27 34.00
CA THR A 220 -4.74 -24.57 34.54
C THR A 220 -4.16 -24.46 35.96
N PRO A 221 -3.21 -23.54 36.26
CA PRO A 221 -2.70 -23.37 37.62
C PRO A 221 -3.78 -22.93 38.61
N LEU A 222 -4.70 -22.05 38.21
CA LEU A 222 -5.79 -21.59 39.07
C LEU A 222 -6.80 -22.70 39.35
N ALA A 223 -7.10 -23.56 38.37
CA ALA A 223 -7.93 -24.74 38.55
C ALA A 223 -7.32 -25.71 39.57
N ARG A 224 -6.00 -25.95 39.52
CA ARG A 224 -5.31 -26.80 40.50
C ARG A 224 -5.38 -26.23 41.92
N VAL A 225 -5.18 -24.92 42.11
CA VAL A 225 -5.35 -24.26 43.42
C VAL A 225 -6.78 -24.46 43.93
N ARG A 226 -7.78 -24.24 43.08
CA ARG A 226 -9.19 -24.44 43.41
C ARG A 226 -9.48 -25.88 43.84
N GLU A 227 -9.02 -26.87 43.08
CA GLU A 227 -9.23 -28.29 43.39
C GLU A 227 -8.61 -28.69 44.73
N SER A 228 -7.37 -28.27 45.01
CA SER A 228 -6.73 -28.52 46.31
C SER A 228 -7.46 -27.83 47.46
N MET A 229 -7.96 -26.60 47.26
CA MET A 229 -8.74 -25.89 48.27
C MET A 229 -10.04 -26.63 48.61
N VAL A 230 -10.75 -27.16 47.59
CA VAL A 230 -11.96 -27.98 47.80
C VAL A 230 -11.61 -29.23 48.61
N ARG A 231 -10.58 -29.98 48.22
CA ARG A 231 -10.15 -31.18 48.95
C ARG A 231 -9.81 -30.92 50.41
N ILE A 232 -9.09 -29.84 50.69
CA ILE A 232 -8.72 -29.46 52.06
C ILE A 232 -9.97 -29.10 52.88
N SER A 233 -10.94 -28.42 52.28
CA SER A 233 -12.21 -28.09 52.94
C SER A 233 -13.07 -29.31 53.26
N GLU A 234 -12.88 -30.41 52.52
CA GLU A 234 -13.53 -31.71 52.76
C GLU A 234 -12.76 -32.60 53.76
N GLY A 235 -11.69 -32.08 54.38
CA GLY A 235 -10.91 -32.78 55.41
C GLY A 235 -9.74 -33.61 54.88
N ALA A 236 -9.41 -33.54 53.58
CA ALA A 236 -8.25 -34.23 53.00
C ALA A 236 -6.94 -33.45 53.25
N TYR A 237 -6.50 -33.38 54.51
CA TYR A 237 -5.32 -32.61 54.93
C TYR A 237 -3.96 -33.19 54.48
N ASP A 238 -3.97 -34.42 53.96
CA ASP A 238 -2.84 -35.08 53.29
C ASP A 238 -2.54 -34.51 51.89
N THR A 239 -3.40 -33.63 51.36
CA THR A 239 -3.23 -33.01 50.04
C THR A 239 -1.86 -32.32 49.93
N GLU A 240 -1.09 -32.69 48.89
CA GLU A 240 0.22 -32.10 48.59
C GLU A 240 0.09 -30.65 48.11
N ILE A 241 0.93 -29.77 48.67
CA ILE A 241 1.04 -28.37 48.27
C ILE A 241 2.37 -28.19 47.54
N PRO A 242 2.37 -27.74 46.27
CA PRO A 242 3.60 -27.49 45.53
C PRO A 242 4.50 -26.47 46.23
N SER A 243 5.73 -26.85 46.56
CA SER A 243 6.68 -26.04 47.34
C SER A 243 7.46 -24.99 46.53
N GLN A 244 7.41 -25.04 45.19
CA GLN A 244 8.16 -24.15 44.29
C GLN A 244 7.28 -23.41 43.27
N SER A 245 6.10 -22.95 43.69
CA SER A 245 5.28 -22.08 42.83
C SER A 245 5.66 -20.61 43.04
N ARG A 246 5.88 -19.85 41.95
CA ARG A 246 6.34 -18.45 41.96
C ARG A 246 5.27 -17.51 41.36
N GLY A 247 5.33 -16.21 41.70
CA GLY A 247 4.36 -15.19 41.26
C GLY A 247 3.03 -15.26 42.03
N GLU A 248 1.99 -14.57 41.56
CA GLU A 248 0.68 -14.48 42.25
C GLU A 248 0.06 -15.85 42.55
N ILE A 249 0.20 -16.83 41.64
CA ILE A 249 -0.28 -18.20 41.90
C ILE A 249 0.55 -18.89 42.98
N GLY A 250 1.85 -18.60 43.06
CA GLY A 250 2.71 -19.11 44.13
C GLY A 250 2.31 -18.59 45.50
N GLU A 251 2.00 -17.29 45.59
CA GLU A 251 1.48 -16.68 46.81
C GLU A 251 0.17 -17.35 47.27
N LEU A 252 -0.73 -17.69 46.33
CA LEU A 252 -1.95 -18.46 46.63
C LEU A 252 -1.64 -19.86 47.17
N TRP A 253 -0.67 -20.58 46.60
CA TRP A 253 -0.25 -21.89 47.11
C TRP A 253 0.35 -21.81 48.51
N THR A 254 1.18 -20.79 48.79
CA THR A 254 1.73 -20.57 50.13
C THR A 254 0.63 -20.29 51.15
N ALA A 255 -0.33 -19.42 50.82
CA ALA A 255 -1.47 -19.12 51.69
C ALA A 255 -2.34 -20.37 51.94
N LEU A 256 -2.59 -21.17 50.90
CA LEU A 256 -3.36 -22.41 51.02
C LEU A 256 -2.63 -23.46 51.89
N GLY A 257 -1.30 -23.54 51.82
CA GLY A 257 -0.51 -24.40 52.69
C GLY A 257 -0.65 -24.04 54.17
N ILE A 258 -0.55 -22.75 54.51
CA ILE A 258 -0.77 -22.27 55.88
C ILE A 258 -2.19 -22.60 56.35
N LEU A 259 -3.20 -22.40 55.51
CA LEU A 259 -4.59 -22.71 55.85
C LEU A 259 -4.81 -24.22 56.09
N LYS A 260 -4.19 -25.06 55.27
CA LYS A 260 -4.23 -26.52 55.42
C LYS A 260 -3.69 -26.95 56.78
N ASP A 261 -2.51 -26.45 57.15
CA ASP A 261 -1.85 -26.81 58.40
C ASP A 261 -2.70 -26.39 59.62
N ARG A 262 -3.30 -25.19 59.55
CA ARG A 262 -4.23 -24.69 60.58
C ARG A 262 -5.51 -25.51 60.68
N ALA A 263 -6.10 -25.89 59.54
CA ALA A 263 -7.32 -26.70 59.52
C ALA A 263 -7.06 -28.11 60.06
N ALA A 264 -5.92 -28.72 59.71
CA ALA A 264 -5.49 -30.02 60.22
C ALA A 264 -5.26 -30.00 61.73
N GLU A 265 -4.60 -28.95 62.24
CA GLU A 265 -4.38 -28.76 63.68
C GLU A 265 -5.69 -28.61 64.44
N ALA A 266 -6.63 -27.80 63.92
CA ALA A 266 -7.95 -27.61 64.53
C ALA A 266 -8.78 -28.90 64.55
N ASP A 267 -8.78 -29.67 63.46
CA ASP A 267 -9.49 -30.95 63.40
C ASP A 267 -8.90 -31.98 64.37
N ARG A 268 -7.56 -32.04 64.49
CA ARG A 268 -6.89 -32.89 65.48
C ARG A 268 -7.30 -32.53 66.90
N LEU A 269 -7.25 -31.24 67.26
CA LEU A 269 -7.66 -30.77 68.59
C LEU A 269 -9.14 -31.08 68.88
N SER A 270 -10.02 -30.93 67.90
CA SER A 270 -11.44 -31.27 68.05
C SER A 270 -11.67 -32.76 68.27
N ARG A 271 -10.91 -33.64 67.61
CA ARG A 271 -10.98 -35.09 67.82
C ARG A 271 -10.46 -35.48 69.20
N GLU A 272 -9.34 -34.90 69.62
CA GLU A 272 -8.78 -35.12 70.96
C GLU A 272 -9.78 -34.72 72.07
N GLN A 273 -10.46 -33.58 71.91
CA GLN A 273 -11.50 -33.13 72.85
C GLN A 273 -12.71 -34.08 72.90
N LEU A 274 -13.19 -34.55 71.74
CA LEU A 274 -14.30 -35.51 71.69
C LEU A 274 -13.92 -36.85 72.34
N GLU A 275 -12.69 -37.34 72.13
CA GLU A 275 -12.20 -38.55 72.78
C GLU A 275 -12.06 -38.40 74.30
N GLU A 276 -11.67 -37.22 74.77
CA GLU A 276 -11.57 -36.90 76.20
C GLU A 276 -12.96 -36.80 76.86
N GLU A 277 -13.92 -36.14 76.20
CA GLU A 277 -15.32 -36.13 76.66
C GLU A 277 -15.94 -37.54 76.68
N HIS A 278 -15.65 -38.37 75.68
CA HIS A 278 -16.11 -39.76 75.65
C HIS A 278 -15.50 -40.60 76.80
N ARG A 279 -14.19 -40.45 77.07
CA ARG A 279 -13.54 -41.11 78.20
C ARG A 279 -14.09 -40.66 79.55
N LEU A 280 -14.36 -39.37 79.70
CA LEU A 280 -14.98 -38.81 80.90
C LEU A 280 -16.42 -39.31 81.09
N ARG A 281 -17.19 -39.49 80.02
CA ARG A 281 -18.54 -40.09 80.09
C ARG A 281 -18.50 -41.57 80.46
N GLU A 282 -17.57 -42.34 79.95
CA GLU A 282 -17.41 -43.76 80.33
C GLU A 282 -17.03 -43.91 81.80
N LEU A 283 -16.15 -43.04 82.34
CA LEU A 283 -15.78 -43.02 83.76
C LEU A 283 -16.90 -42.58 84.71
N VAL A 284 -17.99 -41.99 84.22
CA VAL A 284 -19.14 -41.53 85.02
C VAL A 284 -20.31 -42.54 84.97
N LEU A 285 -20.26 -43.51 84.06
CA LEU A 285 -21.30 -44.54 83.88
C LEU A 285 -20.91 -45.92 84.43
N ASP A 286 -19.64 -46.13 84.80
CA ASP A 286 -19.14 -47.22 85.67
C ASP A 286 -19.14 -46.81 87.16
#